data_AF-A0A6C0DL80-F1
#
_entry.id   AF-A0A6C0DL80-F1
#
_cell.length_a   1.000
_cell.length_b   1.000
_cell.length_c   1.000
_cell.angle_alpha   90.00
_cell.angle_beta   90.00
_cell.angle_gamma   90.00
#
_symmetry.space_group_name_H-M   'P 1'
#
loop_
_entity.id
_entity.type
_entity.pdbx_description
1 polymer ?
#
loop_
_entity_poly.entity_id
_entity_poly.type
_entity_poly.pdbx_seq_one_letter_code
_entity_poly.pdbx_strand_id
1 'polypeptide(L)'
;MGIRYLNKYFIEKCDNTECIQTIPFSELSGKKIVIDISIYLYKFSGENKLLENIYIMLSIFKYYNIIPIFVFDGKPPTEKKELLIQRREEKIIAEKEYLQLKNKLENIDVASNGMIDGCEKQKMITTMELLKKKCINITKEQIENVKAMIIDYGMTYYEAIGEADKLCALMEKENTVWGCLSDDMDMFIYGCKKVLRCLNLRDQTVVLYNTKQILEKLNISLKELKEICILSGTDYNINKQYNKHDLYKTLYYFKKYKSKNYKKLDFYNWLLENSNYIQDYESLKKIHNLFNLEIV
;
A
#
# COMPACT_ATOMS: atom_id res chain seq x y z
N MET A 1 0.12 -0.59 -2.95
CA MET A 1 1.57 -0.77 -2.74
C MET A 1 1.76 -2.03 -1.88
N GLY A 2 3.00 -2.49 -1.71
CA GLY A 2 3.29 -3.73 -0.99
C GLY A 2 3.10 -4.98 -1.86
N ILE A 3 2.54 -6.05 -1.28
CA ILE A 3 2.48 -7.38 -1.88
C ILE A 3 1.51 -7.47 -3.07
N ARG A 4 2.02 -7.88 -4.23
CA ARG A 4 1.24 -8.06 -5.45
C ARG A 4 0.16 -9.14 -5.29
N TYR A 5 -1.05 -8.86 -5.78
CA TYR A 5 -2.23 -9.74 -5.75
C TYR A 5 -2.81 -10.11 -4.37
N LEU A 6 -2.19 -9.71 -3.24
CA LEU A 6 -2.68 -10.09 -1.92
C LEU A 6 -4.11 -9.58 -1.67
N ASN A 7 -4.39 -8.33 -2.02
CA ASN A 7 -5.73 -7.76 -1.86
C ASN A 7 -6.78 -8.56 -2.65
N LYS A 8 -6.46 -8.90 -3.90
CA LYS A 8 -7.35 -9.69 -4.76
C LYS A 8 -7.61 -11.06 -4.15
N TYR A 9 -6.56 -11.71 -3.66
CA TYR A 9 -6.66 -13.00 -2.99
C TYR A 9 -7.53 -12.94 -1.71
N PHE A 10 -7.39 -11.90 -0.90
CA PHE A 10 -8.24 -11.69 0.27
C PHE A 10 -9.70 -11.53 -0.12
N ILE A 11 -10.00 -10.66 -1.09
CA ILE A 11 -11.37 -10.46 -1.57
C ILE A 11 -11.96 -11.78 -2.09
N GLU A 12 -11.25 -12.52 -2.95
CA GLU A 12 -11.70 -13.80 -3.54
C GLU A 12 -11.91 -14.94 -2.53
N LYS A 13 -11.37 -14.83 -1.31
CA LYS A 13 -11.47 -15.89 -0.28
C LYS A 13 -12.32 -15.49 0.90
N CYS A 14 -12.52 -14.19 1.07
CA CYS A 14 -13.25 -13.59 2.17
C CYS A 14 -14.54 -12.95 1.68
N ASP A 15 -15.30 -13.66 0.83
CA ASP A 15 -16.60 -13.23 0.29
C ASP A 15 -17.67 -12.96 1.38
N ASN A 16 -17.40 -13.36 2.63
CA ASN A 16 -18.29 -13.12 3.75
C ASN A 16 -18.10 -11.72 4.32
N THR A 17 -19.22 -11.09 4.68
CA THR A 17 -19.25 -9.76 5.27
C THR A 17 -18.44 -9.63 6.55
N GLU A 18 -18.01 -10.67 7.26
CA GLU A 18 -17.29 -10.47 8.52
C GLU A 18 -15.83 -10.01 8.33
N CYS A 19 -15.12 -10.54 7.34
CA CYS A 19 -13.66 -10.33 7.20
C CYS A 19 -13.30 -8.96 6.62
N ILE A 20 -14.06 -8.50 5.62
CA ILE A 20 -13.84 -7.27 4.87
C ILE A 20 -15.18 -6.55 4.75
N GLN A 21 -15.28 -5.36 5.34
CA GLN A 21 -16.52 -4.60 5.47
C GLN A 21 -16.33 -3.17 5.02
N THR A 22 -17.24 -2.66 4.21
CA THR A 22 -17.39 -1.21 4.06
C THR A 22 -18.19 -0.68 5.24
N ILE A 23 -17.57 0.17 6.06
CA ILE A 23 -18.20 0.80 7.22
C ILE A 23 -18.27 2.33 7.05
N PRO A 24 -19.32 2.98 7.57
CA PRO A 24 -19.39 4.44 7.64
C PRO A 24 -18.44 4.98 8.73
N PHE A 25 -17.99 6.23 8.57
CA PHE A 25 -17.14 6.87 9.59
C PHE A 25 -17.81 7.03 10.97
N SER A 26 -19.16 7.02 11.03
CA SER A 26 -19.89 7.07 12.30
C SER A 26 -19.53 5.90 13.23
N GLU A 27 -19.22 4.72 12.69
CA GLU A 27 -18.78 3.56 13.47
C GLU A 27 -17.38 3.74 14.07
N LEU A 28 -16.60 4.69 13.57
CA LEU A 28 -15.26 5.01 14.04
C LEU A 28 -15.24 6.11 15.11
N SER A 29 -16.41 6.59 15.55
CA SER A 29 -16.50 7.66 16.54
C SER A 29 -15.81 7.31 17.86
N GLY A 30 -15.02 8.24 18.37
CA GLY A 30 -14.22 8.08 19.60
C GLY A 30 -13.00 7.18 19.45
N LYS A 31 -12.76 6.58 18.28
CA LYS A 31 -11.63 5.67 18.08
C LYS A 31 -10.36 6.45 17.74
N LYS A 32 -9.25 6.02 18.34
CA LYS A 32 -7.90 6.44 17.95
C LYS A 32 -7.45 5.65 16.74
N ILE A 33 -7.07 6.32 15.66
CA ILE A 33 -6.67 5.68 14.40
C ILE A 33 -5.34 6.27 13.97
N VAL A 34 -4.35 5.41 13.76
CA VAL A 34 -3.08 5.84 13.17
C VAL A 34 -3.22 5.86 11.65
N ILE A 35 -2.65 6.86 10.99
CA ILE A 35 -2.84 7.13 9.57
C ILE A 35 -1.47 7.26 8.91
N ASP A 36 -1.20 6.38 7.96
CA ASP A 36 -0.09 6.54 7.02
C ASP A 36 -0.48 7.65 6.01
N ILE A 37 -0.06 8.88 6.31
CA ILE A 37 -0.49 10.04 5.53
C ILE A 37 0.20 10.10 4.17
N SER A 38 1.42 9.56 4.07
CA SER A 38 2.24 9.61 2.85
C SER A 38 1.49 9.06 1.65
N ILE A 39 0.82 7.92 1.80
CA ILE A 39 0.03 7.31 0.72
C ILE A 39 -1.06 8.26 0.22
N TYR A 40 -1.75 8.94 1.14
CA TYR A 40 -2.82 9.87 0.80
C TYR A 40 -2.30 11.17 0.20
N LEU A 41 -1.11 11.63 0.58
CA LEU A 41 -0.48 12.79 -0.09
C LEU A 41 -0.28 12.51 -1.58
N TYR A 42 0.26 11.35 -1.94
CA TYR A 42 0.46 10.99 -3.36
C TYR A 42 -0.87 10.79 -4.08
N LYS A 43 -1.82 10.12 -3.44
CA LYS A 43 -3.18 9.90 -3.99
C LYS A 43 -3.88 11.23 -4.30
N PHE A 44 -3.96 12.13 -3.33
CA PHE A 44 -4.66 13.41 -3.48
C PHE A 44 -3.90 14.39 -4.40
N SER A 45 -2.57 14.36 -4.38
CA SER A 45 -1.77 15.12 -5.35
C SER A 45 -2.01 14.63 -6.79
N GLY A 46 -2.25 13.34 -7.00
CA GLY A 46 -2.59 12.79 -8.32
C GLY A 46 -3.93 13.25 -8.88
N GLU A 47 -4.84 13.66 -8.00
CA GLU A 47 -6.12 14.26 -8.34
C GLU A 47 -6.02 15.78 -8.56
N ASN A 48 -4.83 16.38 -8.35
CA ASN A 48 -4.60 17.83 -8.27
C ASN A 48 -5.48 18.53 -7.22
N LYS A 49 -5.79 17.84 -6.12
CA LYS A 49 -6.66 18.32 -5.03
C LYS A 49 -6.09 18.00 -3.66
N LEU A 50 -4.77 18.19 -3.51
CA LEU A 50 -4.04 17.78 -2.31
C LEU A 50 -4.62 18.45 -1.06
N LEU A 51 -4.62 19.78 -1.02
CA LEU A 51 -5.02 20.52 0.17
C LEU A 51 -6.52 20.40 0.43
N GLU A 52 -7.34 20.38 -0.62
CA GLU A 52 -8.79 20.25 -0.54
C GLU A 52 -9.18 18.88 0.04
N ASN A 53 -8.59 17.79 -0.44
CA ASN A 53 -8.90 16.46 0.07
C ASN A 53 -8.36 16.27 1.49
N ILE A 54 -7.19 16.85 1.83
CA ILE A 54 -6.70 16.87 3.22
C ILE A 54 -7.67 17.64 4.11
N TYR A 55 -8.10 18.84 3.71
CA TYR A 55 -9.08 19.63 4.46
C TYR A 55 -10.39 18.86 4.70
N ILE A 56 -10.93 18.21 3.67
CA ILE A 56 -12.14 17.39 3.77
C ILE A 56 -11.90 16.21 4.74
N MET A 57 -10.78 15.53 4.62
CA MET A 57 -10.43 14.41 5.50
C MET A 57 -10.34 14.83 6.98
N LEU A 58 -9.64 15.94 7.28
CA LEU A 58 -9.55 16.48 8.64
C LEU A 58 -10.93 16.89 9.17
N SER A 59 -11.74 17.52 8.33
CA SER A 59 -13.10 17.94 8.68
C SER A 59 -14.00 16.75 9.01
N ILE A 60 -13.94 15.67 8.22
CA ILE A 60 -14.69 14.43 8.46
C ILE A 60 -14.25 13.80 9.79
N PHE A 61 -12.95 13.66 10.04
CA PHE A 61 -12.46 13.08 11.28
C PHE A 61 -12.89 13.89 12.50
N LYS A 62 -12.84 15.22 12.41
CA LYS A 62 -13.33 16.11 13.46
C LYS A 62 -14.83 15.95 13.69
N TYR A 63 -15.62 15.94 12.60
CA TYR A 63 -17.08 15.81 12.65
C TYR A 63 -17.53 14.51 13.33
N TYR A 64 -16.90 13.39 13.01
CA TYR A 64 -17.22 12.09 13.61
C TYR A 64 -16.54 11.82 14.95
N ASN A 65 -15.81 12.80 15.53
CA ASN A 65 -15.00 12.61 16.74
C ASN A 65 -14.00 11.44 16.64
N ILE A 66 -13.44 11.23 15.46
CA ILE A 66 -12.32 10.31 15.26
C ILE A 66 -11.06 11.01 15.78
N ILE A 67 -10.16 10.28 16.44
CA ILE A 67 -8.90 10.81 16.97
C ILE A 67 -7.76 10.32 16.06
N PRO A 68 -7.43 11.05 14.99
CA PRO A 68 -6.39 10.63 14.07
C PRO A 68 -5.00 10.93 14.64
N ILE A 69 -4.06 10.03 14.36
CA ILE A 69 -2.62 10.24 14.56
C ILE A 69 -1.95 10.05 13.21
N PHE A 70 -1.46 11.14 12.61
CA PHE A 70 -0.82 11.08 11.30
C PHE A 70 0.65 10.67 11.43
N VAL A 71 1.12 9.82 10.53
CA VAL A 71 2.54 9.40 10.48
C VAL A 71 3.08 9.67 9.09
N PHE A 72 4.08 10.54 9.01
CA PHE A 72 4.83 10.83 7.79
C PHE A 72 6.03 9.90 7.66
N ASP A 73 6.37 9.54 6.43
CA ASP A 73 7.61 8.83 6.14
C ASP A 73 8.83 9.68 6.49
N GLY A 74 9.84 9.01 7.03
CA GLY A 74 11.19 9.53 7.19
C GLY A 74 12.12 9.07 6.07
N LYS A 75 13.33 8.66 6.46
CA LYS A 75 14.35 8.25 5.49
C LYS A 75 14.09 6.81 5.06
N PRO A 76 13.94 6.52 3.75
CA PRO A 76 13.70 5.15 3.30
C PRO A 76 14.89 4.24 3.65
N PRO A 77 14.63 2.96 3.96
CA PRO A 77 15.67 1.99 4.29
C PRO A 77 16.57 1.71 3.08
N THR A 78 17.77 1.22 3.35
CA THR A 78 18.79 0.95 2.32
C THR A 78 18.34 -0.08 1.29
N GLU A 79 17.50 -1.02 1.72
CA GLU A 79 16.97 -2.14 0.98
C GLU A 79 15.99 -1.70 -0.11
N LYS A 80 15.36 -0.52 0.03
CA LYS A 80 14.51 0.07 -1.02
C LYS A 80 15.28 0.91 -2.05
N LYS A 81 16.61 1.07 -1.93
CA LYS A 81 17.37 1.94 -2.86
C LYS A 81 17.19 1.53 -4.31
N GLU A 82 17.25 0.24 -4.62
CA GLU A 82 17.04 -0.27 -5.98
C GLU A 82 15.63 0.01 -6.50
N LEU A 83 14.61 -0.15 -5.63
CA LEU A 83 13.22 0.20 -5.95
C LEU A 83 13.09 1.67 -6.32
N LEU A 84 13.72 2.54 -5.52
CA LEU A 84 13.63 3.98 -5.68
C LEU A 84 14.32 4.43 -6.97
N ILE A 85 15.42 3.78 -7.35
CA ILE A 85 16.08 4.00 -8.64
C ILE A 85 15.15 3.57 -9.78
N GLN A 86 14.56 2.37 -9.72
CA GLN A 86 13.61 1.89 -10.74
C GLN A 86 12.41 2.82 -10.88
N ARG A 87 11.77 3.21 -9.76
CA ARG A 87 10.65 4.16 -9.76
C ARG A 87 11.04 5.51 -10.37
N ARG A 88 12.28 5.96 -10.15
CA ARG A 88 12.80 7.20 -10.74
C ARG A 88 13.00 7.06 -12.25
N GLU A 89 13.53 5.94 -12.72
CA GLU A 89 13.69 5.66 -14.15
C GLU A 89 12.32 5.57 -14.86
N GLU A 90 11.38 4.83 -14.28
CA GLU A 90 10.00 4.73 -14.77
C GLU A 90 9.33 6.09 -14.86
N LYS A 91 9.56 6.95 -13.85
CA LYS A 91 9.06 8.33 -13.86
C LYS A 91 9.64 9.15 -15.01
N ILE A 92 10.96 9.09 -15.24
CA ILE A 92 11.60 9.82 -16.34
C ILE A 92 11.07 9.32 -17.70
N ILE A 93 10.85 8.01 -17.84
CA ILE A 93 10.27 7.43 -19.06
C ILE A 93 8.83 7.95 -19.25
N ALA A 94 8.01 7.90 -18.19
CA ALA A 94 6.62 8.39 -18.23
C ALA A 94 6.54 9.89 -18.54
N GLU A 95 7.46 10.71 -18.03
CA GLU A 95 7.55 12.15 -18.35
C GLU A 95 7.86 12.39 -19.83
N LYS A 96 8.80 11.61 -20.40
CA LYS A 96 9.12 11.69 -21.84
C LYS A 96 7.93 11.27 -22.71
N GLU A 97 7.27 10.17 -22.38
CA GLU A 97 6.07 9.70 -23.10
C GLU A 97 4.94 10.72 -23.01
N TYR A 98 4.73 11.32 -21.83
CA TYR A 98 3.72 12.36 -21.63
C TYR A 98 3.96 13.57 -22.52
N LEU A 99 5.21 14.06 -22.58
CA LEU A 99 5.57 15.21 -23.42
C LEU A 99 5.38 14.90 -24.92
N GLN A 100 5.74 13.68 -25.34
CA GLN A 100 5.52 13.24 -26.73
C GLN A 100 4.03 13.19 -27.09
N LEU A 101 3.18 12.64 -26.22
CA LEU A 101 1.73 12.63 -26.45
C LEU A 101 1.15 14.05 -26.46
N LYS A 102 1.61 14.92 -25.55
CA LYS A 102 1.18 16.32 -25.48
C LYS A 102 1.47 17.05 -26.80
N ASN A 103 2.70 16.94 -27.30
CA ASN A 103 3.09 17.55 -28.57
C ASN A 103 2.30 16.99 -29.77
N LYS A 104 1.99 15.68 -29.76
CA LYS A 104 1.15 15.07 -30.80
C LYS A 104 -0.26 15.66 -30.78
N LEU A 105 -0.88 15.80 -29.61
CA LEU A 105 -2.22 16.41 -29.49
C LEU A 105 -2.22 17.88 -29.95
N GLU A 106 -1.22 18.66 -29.53
CA GLU A 106 -1.10 20.06 -29.96
C GLU A 106 -0.96 20.17 -31.49
N ASN A 107 -0.14 19.32 -32.12
CA ASN A 107 0.02 19.30 -33.59
C ASN A 107 -1.25 18.84 -34.32
N ILE A 108 -1.98 17.88 -33.74
CA ILE A 108 -3.24 17.37 -34.30
C ILE A 108 -4.34 18.44 -34.26
N ASP A 109 -4.44 19.20 -33.16
CA ASP A 109 -5.40 20.30 -33.01
C ASP A 109 -5.08 21.48 -33.96
N VAL A 110 -3.82 21.66 -34.37
CA VAL A 110 -3.40 22.68 -35.35
C VAL A 110 -3.63 22.23 -36.80
N ALA A 111 -3.45 20.94 -37.12
CA ALA A 111 -3.51 20.43 -38.49
C ALA A 111 -4.93 20.04 -38.97
N SER A 112 -5.88 19.86 -38.05
CA SER A 112 -7.18 19.25 -38.36
C SER A 112 -8.33 20.18 -38.01
N ASN A 113 -9.02 20.73 -39.01
CA ASN A 113 -10.36 21.33 -38.88
C ASN A 113 -11.42 20.25 -38.51
N GLY A 114 -11.25 19.53 -37.40
CA GLY A 114 -12.32 18.76 -36.76
C GLY A 114 -12.65 17.36 -37.29
N MET A 115 -11.77 16.66 -38.02
CA MET A 115 -11.97 15.24 -38.36
C MET A 115 -10.86 14.34 -37.80
N ILE A 116 -10.84 14.18 -36.48
CA ILE A 116 -10.12 13.09 -35.82
C ILE A 116 -11.17 12.17 -35.20
N ASP A 117 -10.97 10.86 -35.32
CA ASP A 117 -11.78 9.87 -34.61
C ASP A 117 -11.75 10.19 -33.10
N GLY A 118 -12.89 10.62 -32.55
CA GLY A 118 -13.02 11.02 -31.15
C GLY A 118 -12.58 9.92 -30.18
N CYS A 119 -12.62 8.65 -30.62
CA CYS A 119 -12.13 7.50 -29.88
C CYS A 119 -10.62 7.54 -29.66
N GLU A 120 -9.82 7.92 -30.66
CA GLU A 120 -8.36 8.00 -30.53
C GLU A 120 -7.92 9.16 -29.63
N LYS A 121 -8.55 10.33 -29.79
CA LYS A 121 -8.29 11.48 -28.92
C LYS A 121 -8.62 11.16 -27.46
N GLN A 122 -9.75 10.48 -27.21
CA GLN A 122 -10.13 10.06 -25.86
C GLN A 122 -9.14 9.05 -25.24
N LYS A 123 -8.66 8.07 -26.03
CA LYS A 123 -7.61 7.13 -25.58
C LYS A 123 -6.31 7.85 -25.23
N MET A 124 -5.90 8.83 -26.04
CA MET A 124 -4.71 9.64 -25.78
C MET A 124 -4.86 10.45 -24.50
N ILE A 125 -5.99 11.13 -24.30
CA ILE A 125 -6.28 11.89 -23.07
C ILE A 125 -6.23 10.96 -21.84
N THR A 126 -6.89 9.80 -21.91
CA THR A 126 -6.90 8.81 -20.82
C THR A 126 -5.47 8.34 -20.50
N THR A 127 -4.66 8.08 -21.52
CA THR A 127 -3.25 7.67 -21.35
C THR A 127 -2.42 8.79 -20.72
N MET A 128 -2.63 10.04 -21.14
CA MET A 128 -1.96 11.20 -20.54
C MET A 128 -2.30 11.39 -19.07
N GLU A 129 -3.55 11.16 -18.66
CA GLU A 129 -3.94 11.20 -17.25
C GLU A 129 -3.23 10.11 -16.43
N LEU A 130 -3.11 8.91 -16.98
CA LEU A 130 -2.37 7.81 -16.34
C LEU A 130 -0.87 8.13 -16.21
N LEU A 131 -0.26 8.68 -17.26
CA LEU A 131 1.14 9.10 -17.24
C LEU A 131 1.36 10.23 -16.24
N LYS A 132 0.48 11.24 -16.20
CA LYS A 132 0.55 12.34 -15.22
C LYS A 132 0.55 11.81 -13.78
N LYS A 133 -0.25 10.78 -13.48
CA LYS A 133 -0.27 10.12 -12.16
C LYS A 133 1.06 9.44 -11.81
N LYS A 134 1.80 8.90 -12.79
CA LYS A 134 3.14 8.32 -12.55
C LYS A 134 4.20 9.39 -12.29
N CYS A 135 4.01 10.60 -12.79
CA CYS A 135 4.98 11.69 -12.69
C CYS A 135 4.83 12.54 -11.42
N ILE A 136 3.90 12.22 -10.53
CA ILE A 136 3.66 13.00 -9.31
C ILE A 136 4.94 13.12 -8.50
N ASN A 137 5.22 14.35 -8.04
CA ASN A 137 6.21 14.61 -7.01
C ASN A 137 5.56 15.47 -5.94
N ILE A 138 5.77 15.13 -4.68
CA ILE A 138 5.33 15.99 -3.57
C ILE A 138 6.51 16.86 -3.17
N THR A 139 6.29 18.16 -3.09
CA THR A 139 7.31 19.11 -2.66
C THR A 139 7.37 19.19 -1.13
N LYS A 140 8.51 19.62 -0.60
CA LYS A 140 8.64 19.86 0.85
C LYS A 140 7.64 20.89 1.36
N GLU A 141 7.40 21.94 0.57
CA GLU A 141 6.41 22.97 0.88
C GLU A 141 4.99 22.39 1.02
N GLN A 142 4.59 21.49 0.12
CA GLN A 142 3.30 20.81 0.22
C GLN A 142 3.19 19.97 1.51
N ILE A 143 4.25 19.29 1.90
CA ILE A 143 4.29 18.50 3.15
C ILE A 143 4.14 19.43 4.37
N GLU A 144 4.89 20.53 4.41
CA GLU A 144 4.82 21.49 5.52
C GLU A 144 3.44 22.17 5.60
N ASN A 145 2.81 22.49 4.47
CA ASN A 145 1.44 23.01 4.44
C ASN A 145 0.44 22.01 5.03
N VAL A 146 0.58 20.72 4.71
CA VAL A 146 -0.28 19.67 5.28
C VAL A 146 -0.04 19.48 6.78
N LYS A 147 1.22 19.50 7.24
CA LYS A 147 1.55 19.46 8.68
C LYS A 147 0.95 20.63 9.44
N ALA A 148 1.05 21.84 8.90
CA ALA A 148 0.43 23.03 9.47
C ALA A 148 -1.09 22.87 9.59
N MET A 149 -1.76 22.43 8.52
CA MET A 149 -3.21 22.15 8.54
C MET A 149 -3.61 21.12 9.61
N ILE A 150 -2.82 20.04 9.77
CA ILE A 150 -3.07 19.04 10.81
C ILE A 150 -3.01 19.68 12.21
N ILE A 151 -1.99 20.50 12.47
CA ILE A 151 -1.86 21.23 13.74
C ILE A 151 -3.01 22.21 13.95
N ASP A 152 -3.37 22.98 12.93
CA ASP A 152 -4.44 24.00 13.01
C ASP A 152 -5.81 23.37 13.33
N TYR A 153 -6.05 22.14 12.87
CA TYR A 153 -7.24 21.35 13.23
C TYR A 153 -7.19 20.77 14.66
N GLY A 154 -6.09 20.95 15.38
CA GLY A 154 -5.84 20.40 16.70
C GLY A 154 -5.54 18.90 16.69
N MET A 155 -5.01 18.38 15.59
CA MET A 155 -4.64 16.96 15.42
C MET A 155 -3.13 16.77 15.55
N THR A 156 -2.70 15.52 15.75
CA THR A 156 -1.29 15.19 16.00
C THR A 156 -0.67 14.49 14.80
N TYR A 157 0.59 14.81 14.50
CA TYR A 157 1.41 14.00 13.60
C TYR A 157 2.75 13.61 14.23
N TYR A 158 3.35 12.55 13.69
CA TYR A 158 4.71 12.10 13.95
C TYR A 158 5.46 11.92 12.63
N GLU A 159 6.79 12.02 12.70
CA GLU A 159 7.68 11.63 11.60
C GLU A 159 8.35 10.32 11.98
N ALA A 160 8.21 9.31 11.14
CA ALA A 160 8.92 8.05 11.32
C ALA A 160 10.43 8.24 11.07
N ILE A 161 11.27 7.45 11.73
CA ILE A 161 12.72 7.40 11.42
C ILE A 161 12.93 6.79 10.02
N GLY A 162 12.17 5.73 9.74
CA GLY A 162 12.13 5.02 8.47
C GLY A 162 10.80 5.22 7.78
N GLU A 163 10.17 4.12 7.42
CA GLU A 163 8.86 4.14 6.78
C GLU A 163 7.72 4.25 7.81
N ALA A 164 6.66 4.96 7.44
CA ALA A 164 5.50 5.23 8.27
C ALA A 164 4.77 3.94 8.65
N ASP A 165 4.72 2.98 7.73
CA ASP A 165 4.13 1.65 7.86
C ASP A 165 4.55 0.95 9.17
N LYS A 166 5.85 0.94 9.48
CA LYS A 166 6.43 0.28 10.65
C LYS A 166 5.97 0.95 11.94
N LEU A 167 5.96 2.27 11.99
CA LEU A 167 5.51 3.03 13.16
C LEU A 167 3.99 2.87 13.35
N CYS A 168 3.21 2.96 12.28
CA CYS A 168 1.77 2.70 12.29
C CYS A 168 1.45 1.31 12.86
N ALA A 169 2.14 0.28 12.35
CA ALA A 169 1.92 -1.09 12.80
C ALA A 169 2.34 -1.31 14.26
N LEU A 170 3.45 -0.69 14.70
CA LEU A 170 3.89 -0.73 16.09
C LEU A 170 2.82 -0.12 17.03
N MET A 171 2.28 1.05 16.69
CA MET A 171 1.26 1.71 17.51
C MET A 171 0.00 0.86 17.68
N GLU A 172 -0.44 0.16 16.62
CA GLU A 172 -1.62 -0.72 16.68
C GLU A 172 -1.34 -1.98 17.50
N LYS A 173 -0.16 -2.57 17.34
CA LYS A 173 0.25 -3.78 18.06
C LYS A 173 0.35 -3.56 19.56
N GLU A 174 0.88 -2.40 19.98
CA GLU A 174 0.93 -1.95 21.38
C GLU A 174 -0.45 -1.52 21.91
N ASN A 175 -1.51 -1.59 21.10
CA ASN A 175 -2.89 -1.19 21.43
C ASN A 175 -3.01 0.30 21.85
N THR A 176 -2.07 1.14 21.43
CA THR A 176 -2.16 2.60 21.62
C THR A 176 -3.21 3.24 20.72
N VAL A 177 -3.54 2.56 19.61
CA VAL A 177 -4.60 2.91 18.65
C VAL A 177 -5.48 1.70 18.36
N TRP A 178 -6.69 1.95 17.87
CA TRP A 178 -7.70 0.92 17.60
C TRP A 178 -7.48 0.20 16.26
N GLY A 179 -6.88 0.89 15.28
CA GLY A 179 -6.60 0.38 13.94
C GLY A 179 -5.71 1.34 13.15
N CYS A 180 -5.23 0.86 11.99
CA CYS A 180 -4.37 1.61 11.08
C CYS A 180 -5.11 1.92 9.78
N LEU A 181 -5.07 3.18 9.32
CA LEU A 181 -5.54 3.61 8.02
C LEU A 181 -4.36 3.71 7.04
N SER A 182 -4.25 2.72 6.15
CA SER A 182 -3.22 2.66 5.12
C SER A 182 -3.67 1.73 4.00
N ASP A 183 -3.54 2.16 2.75
CA ASP A 183 -3.84 1.30 1.60
C ASP A 183 -2.72 0.27 1.29
N ASP A 184 -1.60 0.30 2.05
CA ASP A 184 -0.50 -0.64 1.92
C ASP A 184 -0.85 -2.03 2.48
N MET A 185 -0.51 -3.06 1.72
CA MET A 185 -0.71 -4.45 2.11
C MET A 185 0.33 -4.93 3.13
N ASP A 186 1.43 -4.20 3.29
CA ASP A 186 2.49 -4.55 4.23
C ASP A 186 2.00 -4.50 5.69
N MET A 187 0.92 -3.76 5.98
CA MET A 187 0.22 -3.74 7.28
C MET A 187 -0.15 -5.14 7.78
N PHE A 188 -0.54 -6.04 6.88
CA PHE A 188 -0.91 -7.41 7.23
C PHE A 188 0.31 -8.27 7.58
N ILE A 189 1.48 -7.97 7.00
CA ILE A 189 2.75 -8.67 7.31
C ILE A 189 3.24 -8.28 8.70
N TYR A 190 3.13 -7.00 9.06
CA TYR A 190 3.45 -6.54 10.41
C TYR A 190 2.48 -7.07 11.48
N GLY A 191 1.30 -7.54 11.06
CA GLY A 191 0.32 -8.17 11.94
C GLY A 191 -0.70 -7.22 12.54
N CYS A 192 -0.95 -6.08 11.90
CA CYS A 192 -2.02 -5.16 12.31
C CYS A 192 -3.35 -5.91 12.39
N LYS A 193 -4.09 -5.80 13.51
CA LYS A 193 -5.34 -6.55 13.69
C LYS A 193 -6.48 -5.94 12.89
N LYS A 194 -6.52 -4.61 12.81
CA LYS A 194 -7.51 -3.84 12.03
C LYS A 194 -6.82 -2.90 11.05
N VAL A 195 -7.09 -3.09 9.77
CA VAL A 195 -6.55 -2.25 8.69
C VAL A 195 -7.72 -1.62 7.96
N LEU A 196 -7.79 -0.29 7.98
CA LEU A 196 -8.74 0.52 7.25
C LEU A 196 -8.12 0.89 5.90
N ARG A 197 -8.85 0.64 4.81
CA ARG A 197 -8.39 0.79 3.43
C ARG A 197 -9.48 1.43 2.58
N CYS A 198 -9.13 1.85 1.38
CA CYS A 198 -10.04 2.39 0.38
C CYS A 198 -10.87 3.56 0.95
N LEU A 199 -10.21 4.51 1.59
CA LEU A 199 -10.83 5.72 2.13
C LEU A 199 -11.65 6.44 1.05
N ASN A 200 -12.94 6.64 1.31
CA ASN A 200 -13.86 7.36 0.43
C ASN A 200 -14.42 8.60 1.15
N LEU A 201 -13.85 9.77 0.81
CA LEU A 201 -14.23 11.05 1.40
C LEU A 201 -15.64 11.52 0.98
N ARG A 202 -16.11 11.11 -0.21
CA ARG A 202 -17.41 11.54 -0.75
C ARG A 202 -18.55 10.81 -0.05
N ASP A 203 -18.48 9.49 -0.03
CA ASP A 203 -19.51 8.64 0.56
C ASP A 203 -19.33 8.49 2.07
N GLN A 204 -18.25 9.05 2.62
CA GLN A 204 -17.94 9.03 4.04
C GLN A 204 -17.84 7.59 4.59
N THR A 205 -17.16 6.73 3.83
CA THR A 205 -16.96 5.31 4.14
C THR A 205 -15.50 4.90 4.05
N VAL A 206 -15.17 3.78 4.68
CA VAL A 206 -13.87 3.13 4.62
C VAL A 206 -14.04 1.62 4.68
N VAL A 207 -13.12 0.87 4.07
CA VAL A 207 -13.15 -0.60 4.09
C VAL A 207 -12.30 -1.12 5.24
N LEU A 208 -12.93 -1.71 6.24
CA LEU A 208 -12.30 -2.39 7.36
C LEU A 208 -11.93 -3.82 6.98
N TYR A 209 -10.65 -4.16 7.14
CA TYR A 209 -10.12 -5.51 7.07
C TYR A 209 -9.81 -5.99 8.50
N ASN A 210 -10.42 -7.11 8.89
CA ASN A 210 -10.11 -7.78 10.15
C ASN A 210 -9.13 -8.93 9.91
N THR A 211 -7.86 -8.69 10.21
CA THR A 211 -6.78 -9.65 9.93
C THR A 211 -6.99 -10.97 10.64
N LYS A 212 -7.53 -10.97 11.87
CA LYS A 212 -7.80 -12.20 12.62
C LYS A 212 -8.80 -13.09 11.88
N GLN A 213 -9.93 -12.51 11.45
CA GLN A 213 -10.96 -13.26 10.72
C GLN A 213 -10.48 -13.70 9.34
N ILE A 214 -9.68 -12.88 8.65
CA ILE A 214 -9.04 -13.26 7.38
C ILE A 214 -8.14 -14.50 7.59
N LEU A 215 -7.29 -14.50 8.60
CA LEU A 215 -6.40 -15.64 8.92
C LEU A 215 -7.18 -16.91 9.26
N GLU A 216 -8.24 -16.79 10.07
CA GLU A 216 -9.14 -17.89 10.43
C GLU A 216 -9.83 -18.48 9.19
N LYS A 217 -10.35 -17.62 8.30
CA LYS A 217 -11.00 -18.03 7.05
C LYS A 217 -10.03 -18.75 6.10
N LEU A 218 -8.79 -18.29 6.03
CA LEU A 218 -7.74 -18.87 5.21
C LEU A 218 -7.10 -20.12 5.84
N ASN A 219 -7.37 -20.39 7.13
CA ASN A 219 -6.74 -21.44 7.92
C ASN A 219 -5.20 -21.38 7.88
N ILE A 220 -4.66 -20.16 8.00
CA ILE A 220 -3.22 -19.88 8.07
C ILE A 220 -2.92 -19.03 9.29
N SER A 221 -1.76 -19.24 9.90
CA SER A 221 -1.27 -18.39 10.97
C SER A 221 -0.66 -17.09 10.41
N LEU A 222 -0.53 -16.07 11.26
CA LEU A 222 0.15 -14.82 10.88
C LEU A 222 1.61 -15.08 10.42
N LYS A 223 2.31 -16.02 11.08
CA LYS A 223 3.66 -16.43 10.70
C LYS A 223 3.68 -16.97 9.26
N GLU A 224 2.75 -17.86 8.93
CA GLU A 224 2.63 -18.44 7.59
C GLU A 224 2.24 -17.39 6.55
N LEU A 225 1.32 -16.47 6.88
CA LEU A 225 0.98 -15.35 6.00
C LEU A 225 2.22 -14.52 5.69
N LYS A 226 2.98 -14.14 6.71
CA LYS A 226 4.26 -13.40 6.56
C LYS A 226 5.22 -14.17 5.66
N GLU A 227 5.42 -15.47 5.90
CA GLU A 227 6.30 -16.31 5.11
C GLU A 227 5.89 -16.37 3.62
N ILE A 228 4.60 -16.58 3.34
CA ILE A 228 4.01 -16.59 2.00
C ILE A 228 4.23 -15.23 1.32
N CYS A 229 3.91 -14.13 2.00
CA CYS A 229 3.98 -12.79 1.43
C CYS A 229 5.40 -12.39 1.07
N ILE A 230 6.35 -12.63 1.98
CA ILE A 230 7.76 -12.34 1.73
C ILE A 230 8.28 -13.19 0.56
N LEU A 231 7.92 -14.47 0.46
CA LEU A 231 8.31 -15.31 -0.69
C LEU A 231 7.67 -14.89 -2.02
N SER A 232 6.45 -14.34 -1.97
CA SER A 232 5.69 -13.91 -3.14
C SER A 232 6.24 -12.63 -3.77
N GLY A 233 7.09 -11.90 -3.03
CA GLY A 233 7.66 -10.62 -3.43
C GLY A 233 7.04 -9.46 -2.64
N THR A 234 7.90 -8.68 -1.99
CA THR A 234 7.57 -7.40 -1.34
C THR A 234 8.34 -6.27 -2.02
N ASP A 235 8.10 -5.03 -1.60
CA ASP A 235 8.88 -3.86 -2.03
C ASP A 235 10.39 -3.98 -1.69
N TYR A 236 10.80 -4.97 -0.88
CA TYR A 236 12.20 -5.23 -0.52
C TYR A 236 12.86 -6.35 -1.35
N ASN A 237 12.11 -7.05 -2.22
CA ASN A 237 12.58 -8.26 -2.93
C ASN A 237 13.04 -8.00 -4.38
N ILE A 238 13.81 -6.95 -4.65
CA ILE A 238 14.07 -6.48 -6.04
C ILE A 238 15.21 -7.21 -6.74
N ASN A 239 15.73 -8.29 -6.16
CA ASN A 239 16.58 -9.19 -6.94
C ASN A 239 15.76 -9.78 -8.10
N LYS A 240 16.29 -9.68 -9.33
CA LYS A 240 15.67 -10.19 -10.58
C LYS A 240 15.17 -11.64 -10.51
N GLN A 241 15.63 -12.42 -9.53
CA GLN A 241 15.21 -13.78 -9.24
C GLN A 241 13.78 -13.84 -8.66
N TYR A 242 13.40 -12.92 -7.75
CA TYR A 242 12.08 -12.92 -7.11
C TYR A 242 10.96 -12.36 -7.99
N ASN A 243 11.27 -11.64 -9.07
CA ASN A 243 10.27 -11.18 -10.05
C ASN A 243 9.55 -12.32 -10.80
N LYS A 244 10.03 -13.57 -10.68
CA LYS A 244 9.34 -14.78 -11.16
C LYS A 244 8.39 -15.41 -10.13
N HIS A 245 8.38 -14.88 -8.92
CA HIS A 245 7.53 -15.35 -7.84
C HIS A 245 6.22 -14.56 -7.91
N ASP A 246 5.14 -15.31 -7.77
CA ASP A 246 3.78 -14.79 -7.79
C ASP A 246 3.06 -15.42 -6.60
N LEU A 247 2.17 -14.64 -5.99
CA LEU A 247 1.42 -15.04 -4.80
C LEU A 247 0.73 -16.39 -5.02
N TYR A 248 0.09 -16.58 -6.17
CA TYR A 248 -0.62 -17.82 -6.46
C TYR A 248 0.33 -19.02 -6.60
N LYS A 249 1.55 -18.81 -7.10
CA LYS A 249 2.59 -19.85 -7.18
C LYS A 249 3.13 -20.21 -5.79
N THR A 250 3.38 -19.22 -4.94
CA THR A 250 3.79 -19.47 -3.54
C THR A 250 2.69 -20.21 -2.77
N LEU A 251 1.44 -19.79 -2.92
CA LEU A 251 0.27 -20.44 -2.33
C LEU A 251 0.10 -21.89 -2.81
N TYR A 252 0.41 -22.18 -4.08
CA TYR A 252 0.40 -23.55 -4.60
C TYR A 252 1.40 -24.45 -3.85
N TYR A 253 2.63 -24.00 -3.62
CA TYR A 253 3.60 -24.74 -2.82
C TYR A 253 3.18 -24.84 -1.36
N PHE A 254 2.63 -23.77 -0.79
CA PHE A 254 2.15 -23.76 0.59
C PHE A 254 1.02 -24.78 0.82
N LYS A 255 0.09 -24.93 -0.13
CA LYS A 255 -0.95 -25.97 -0.08
C LYS A 255 -0.36 -27.38 -0.09
N LYS A 256 0.68 -27.63 -0.89
CA LYS A 256 1.41 -28.92 -0.91
C LYS A 256 2.13 -29.19 0.41
N TYR A 257 2.71 -28.17 1.03
CA TYR A 257 3.32 -28.27 2.35
C TYR A 257 2.28 -28.66 3.41
N LYS A 258 1.12 -27.99 3.44
CA LYS A 258 0.03 -28.27 4.38
C LYS A 258 -0.58 -29.67 4.21
N SER A 259 -0.77 -30.14 2.97
CA SER A 259 -1.43 -31.44 2.72
C SER A 259 -0.64 -32.65 3.21
N LYS A 260 0.69 -32.54 3.28
CA LYS A 260 1.58 -33.62 3.72
C LYS A 260 1.86 -33.63 5.23
N ASN A 261 1.22 -32.73 5.98
CA ASN A 261 1.25 -32.68 7.45
C ASN A 261 2.68 -32.72 8.03
N TYR A 262 3.63 -32.02 7.40
CA TYR A 262 5.02 -31.90 7.83
C TYR A 262 5.13 -31.11 9.14
N LYS A 263 4.76 -31.73 10.27
CA LYS A 263 4.74 -31.10 11.59
C LYS A 263 6.12 -30.76 12.16
N LYS A 264 7.21 -31.18 11.51
CA LYS A 264 8.59 -31.01 12.00
C LYS A 264 9.41 -29.93 11.29
N LEU A 265 9.05 -29.53 10.07
CA LEU A 265 9.79 -28.54 9.29
C LEU A 265 8.93 -27.29 9.07
N ASP A 266 9.54 -26.11 9.17
CA ASP A 266 8.91 -24.86 8.72
C ASP A 266 8.79 -24.81 7.20
N PHE A 267 7.97 -23.88 6.70
CA PHE A 267 7.65 -23.80 5.27
C PHE A 267 8.88 -23.50 4.41
N TYR A 268 9.80 -22.65 4.90
CA TYR A 268 11.01 -22.27 4.16
C TYR A 268 11.99 -23.44 4.02
N ASN A 269 12.27 -24.15 5.11
CA ASN A 269 13.12 -25.34 5.09
C ASN A 269 12.50 -26.44 4.23
N TRP A 270 11.18 -26.62 4.30
CA TRP A 270 10.50 -27.60 3.45
C TRP A 270 10.68 -27.26 1.97
N LEU A 271 10.56 -25.98 1.61
CA LEU A 271 10.79 -25.51 0.25
C LEU A 271 12.23 -25.76 -0.21
N LEU A 272 13.24 -25.53 0.63
CA LEU A 272 14.65 -25.79 0.31
C LEU A 272 14.92 -27.28 0.03
N GLU A 273 14.31 -28.18 0.79
CA GLU A 273 14.48 -29.63 0.60
C GLU A 273 13.72 -30.18 -0.61
N ASN A 274 12.59 -29.56 -0.97
CA ASN A 274 11.65 -30.13 -1.94
C ASN A 274 11.55 -29.32 -3.25
N SER A 275 12.27 -28.20 -3.37
CA SER A 275 12.21 -27.34 -4.56
C SER A 275 13.42 -26.41 -4.68
N ASN A 276 13.70 -25.96 -5.89
CA ASN A 276 14.66 -24.88 -6.14
C ASN A 276 13.97 -23.50 -6.10
N TYR A 277 12.88 -23.37 -5.33
CA TYR A 277 12.08 -22.15 -5.28
C TYR A 277 12.77 -21.05 -4.49
N ILE A 278 13.51 -21.40 -3.42
CA ILE A 278 14.35 -20.44 -2.69
C ILE A 278 15.76 -20.55 -3.25
N GLN A 279 16.25 -19.48 -3.89
CA GLN A 279 17.59 -19.42 -4.47
C GLN A 279 18.60 -18.77 -3.51
N ASP A 280 18.15 -17.76 -2.76
CA ASP A 280 18.97 -17.05 -1.76
C ASP A 280 18.20 -17.01 -0.42
N TYR A 281 18.55 -17.93 0.48
CA TYR A 281 17.91 -18.03 1.78
C TYR A 281 18.36 -16.91 2.75
N GLU A 282 19.60 -16.42 2.64
CA GLU A 282 20.12 -15.39 3.54
C GLU A 282 19.43 -14.05 3.30
N SER A 283 19.28 -13.65 2.03
CA SER A 283 18.55 -12.43 1.67
C SER A 283 17.09 -12.52 2.09
N LEU A 284 16.44 -13.67 1.89
CA LEU A 284 15.07 -13.90 2.34
C LEU A 284 14.93 -13.71 3.86
N LYS A 285 15.88 -14.25 4.64
CA LYS A 285 15.88 -14.15 6.10
C LYS A 285 16.10 -12.70 6.57
N LYS A 286 16.97 -11.94 5.90
CA LYS A 286 17.15 -10.51 6.17
C LYS A 286 15.85 -9.74 5.98
N ILE A 287 15.16 -9.96 4.86
CA ILE A 287 13.87 -9.31 4.57
C ILE A 287 12.82 -9.73 5.60
N HIS A 288 12.76 -11.02 5.96
CA HIS A 288 11.87 -11.50 7.00
C HIS A 288 12.08 -10.77 8.34
N ASN A 289 13.33 -10.48 8.69
CA ASN A 289 13.65 -9.75 9.90
C ASN A 289 13.28 -8.25 9.83
N LEU A 290 13.21 -7.63 8.65
CA LEU A 290 12.75 -6.24 8.52
C LEU A 290 11.31 -6.05 9.01
N PHE A 291 10.47 -7.06 8.78
CA PHE A 291 9.07 -7.07 9.23
C PHE A 291 8.91 -7.48 10.70
N ASN A 292 10.00 -7.71 11.44
CA ASN A 292 9.92 -7.89 12.88
C ASN A 292 9.89 -6.51 13.53
N LEU A 293 8.75 -6.22 14.18
CA LEU A 293 8.61 -5.05 15.05
C LEU A 293 9.37 -5.36 16.35
N GLU A 294 10.66 -5.07 16.36
CA GLU A 294 11.47 -5.02 17.58
C GLU A 294 11.27 -3.66 18.26
N ILE A 295 11.03 -3.70 19.57
CA ILE A 295 11.09 -2.52 20.42
C ILE A 295 12.59 -2.25 20.62
N VAL A 296 13.08 -1.13 20.10
CA VAL A 296 14.39 -0.59 20.47
C VAL A 296 14.20 0.22 21.76
#